data_AF-A0A8S8ZDD7-F1
#
_entry.id   AF-A0A8S8ZDD7-F1
#
_cell.length_a   1.000
_cell.length_b   1.000
_cell.length_c   1.000
_cell.angle_alpha   90.00
_cell.angle_beta   90.00
_cell.angle_gamma   90.00
#
_symmetry.space_group_name_H-M   'P 1'
#
loop_
_entity.id
_entity.type
_entity.pdbx_description
1 polymer ?
#
loop_
_entity_poly.entity_id
_entity_poly.type
_entity_poly.pdbx_seq_one_letter_code
_entity_poly.pdbx_strand_id
1 'polypeptide(L)'
;MPPKSKAATKPKATEPAPATTNPTTTTTTNTSQTASSQEPSEPTTVLERSQQRYEKTRPFEAARRQHGLSKLSKEDQKGWICDQLLHLTNRLPAASRARLLSPKASKEIWWTINGTNSIVRGLKQQPKAHTTWGTDRNGHDVGSYSIERFDERIKKRAALTALQVSSRVFRENVEREKRGFVDARSGQEIIVTEREIDEEKVRRSKMTALKKELYGEITGKLASSVDWEDVVPTPHEEPEGALAAIAYPAEYAEAMSYLRAVMSKKEYSPRCLRLTEHIIGMNAAHYTVWLYRAANIFALGLSIPDEIEWLNEVALANLKNYQIWHHRHLLVEHYHPTIASDAEALAHFAKQERDFLIAILSEDTKNYHVWSYRSWLVGKLEMWEDSEELKSIETLIDEDVRNNSAWSHRFFLVFSNPKYATPGKGATERDDKVTQELVDREVQYAQTKVYLAPQNQSPWNYMRGVLVKGGRQLASVQEFVEEFVVKLGEGDDQEEVRSTHALDFLAEIYAEKGESEKADLCLRRLAEKWDRIRRGYWEWRRKCLTQGSSEKVVEESEKAEEVTVV
;
A
#
# COMPACT_ATOMS: atom_id res chain seq x y z
N MET A 1 -16.68 0.37 -84.08
CA MET A 1 -16.36 -0.28 -85.38
C MET A 1 -15.05 -1.08 -85.22
N PRO A 2 -14.85 -2.19 -85.96
CA PRO A 2 -13.70 -3.12 -85.86
C PRO A 2 -12.60 -2.78 -86.91
N PRO A 3 -11.62 -3.64 -87.29
CA PRO A 3 -11.10 -4.94 -86.76
C PRO A 3 -9.63 -4.77 -86.25
N LYS A 4 -8.69 -5.74 -86.10
CA LYS A 4 -8.42 -7.15 -86.50
C LYS A 4 -7.63 -7.83 -85.34
N SER A 5 -7.60 -9.14 -85.03
CA SER A 5 -8.00 -10.44 -85.60
C SER A 5 -6.96 -11.25 -86.41
N LYS A 6 -6.73 -12.52 -85.99
CA LYS A 6 -6.02 -13.66 -86.66
C LYS A 6 -4.48 -13.53 -86.81
N ALA A 7 -3.66 -14.59 -86.87
CA ALA A 7 -3.78 -16.06 -86.68
C ALA A 7 -2.37 -16.59 -86.26
N ALA A 8 -2.14 -17.57 -85.37
CA ALA A 8 -2.61 -18.96 -85.21
C ALA A 8 -1.78 -20.03 -85.97
N THR A 9 -1.11 -20.92 -85.23
CA THR A 9 -0.68 -22.26 -85.69
C THR A 9 -0.48 -23.24 -84.52
N LYS A 10 -0.68 -24.53 -84.78
CA LYS A 10 -0.61 -25.74 -83.93
C LYS A 10 -0.18 -26.89 -84.89
N PRO A 11 -0.08 -28.18 -84.51
CA PRO A 11 0.18 -28.83 -83.21
C PRO A 11 1.29 -29.93 -83.29
N LYS A 12 1.57 -30.61 -82.16
CA LYS A 12 1.88 -32.06 -82.01
C LYS A 12 2.11 -32.36 -80.52
N ALA A 13 2.00 -33.57 -79.97
CA ALA A 13 1.05 -34.69 -80.11
C ALA A 13 1.40 -35.70 -78.99
N THR A 14 0.44 -36.49 -78.47
CA THR A 14 0.71 -37.64 -77.57
C THR A 14 1.39 -38.79 -78.33
N GLU A 15 1.93 -39.89 -77.75
CA GLU A 15 1.47 -40.75 -76.64
C GLU A 15 2.62 -41.74 -76.20
N PRO A 16 2.39 -42.93 -75.61
CA PRO A 16 2.29 -43.28 -74.18
C PRO A 16 3.54 -44.00 -73.56
N ALA A 17 3.40 -44.53 -72.33
CA ALA A 17 4.40 -45.30 -71.55
C ALA A 17 4.45 -46.83 -71.92
N PRO A 18 5.33 -47.68 -71.34
CA PRO A 18 5.17 -48.18 -69.95
C PRO A 18 6.46 -48.49 -69.13
N ALA A 19 6.24 -49.02 -67.93
CA ALA A 19 7.15 -49.23 -66.79
C ALA A 19 8.28 -50.29 -66.88
N THR A 20 9.24 -50.25 -65.93
CA THR A 20 9.89 -51.44 -65.33
C THR A 20 10.52 -51.19 -63.95
N THR A 21 10.14 -52.02 -62.97
CA THR A 21 10.91 -52.58 -61.82
C THR A 21 12.04 -51.82 -61.09
N ASN A 22 11.84 -51.65 -59.77
CA ASN A 22 12.85 -51.65 -58.68
C ASN A 22 13.72 -52.95 -58.71
N PRO A 23 14.98 -52.99 -58.20
CA PRO A 23 15.21 -52.93 -56.74
C PRO A 23 16.51 -52.29 -56.19
N THR A 24 16.44 -52.07 -54.87
CA THR A 24 17.46 -51.75 -53.85
C THR A 24 18.83 -52.43 -53.98
N THR A 25 19.91 -51.70 -53.72
CA THR A 25 21.07 -52.17 -52.90
C THR A 25 21.78 -50.97 -52.25
N THR A 26 22.26 -51.12 -51.02
CA THR A 26 22.96 -50.09 -50.24
C THR A 26 24.48 -50.24 -50.37
N THR A 27 25.22 -49.14 -50.61
CA THR A 27 26.68 -49.08 -50.42
C THR A 27 27.11 -47.70 -49.91
N THR A 28 28.18 -47.65 -49.10
CA THR A 28 28.58 -46.47 -48.32
C THR A 28 29.89 -45.84 -48.81
N THR A 29 30.12 -44.58 -48.41
CA THR A 29 31.40 -43.83 -48.32
C THR A 29 31.83 -42.86 -49.44
N ASN A 30 32.38 -41.73 -48.96
CA ASN A 30 33.43 -40.85 -49.52
C ASN A 30 33.12 -39.81 -50.61
N THR A 31 32.72 -38.63 -50.10
CA THR A 31 33.36 -37.31 -50.32
C THR A 31 33.47 -36.72 -51.73
N SER A 32 32.59 -35.75 -51.99
CA SER A 32 32.97 -34.46 -52.59
C SER A 32 32.11 -33.33 -51.99
N GLN A 33 32.72 -32.41 -51.22
CA GLN A 33 32.00 -31.27 -50.62
C GLN A 33 31.76 -30.16 -51.65
N THR A 34 30.72 -30.29 -52.47
CA THR A 34 30.07 -29.13 -53.09
C THR A 34 29.05 -28.56 -52.12
N ALA A 35 29.17 -27.28 -51.76
CA ALA A 35 28.22 -26.62 -50.87
C ALA A 35 26.85 -26.48 -51.56
N SER A 36 25.93 -27.42 -51.29
CA SER A 36 24.57 -27.37 -51.81
C SER A 36 23.81 -26.19 -51.22
N SER A 37 23.21 -25.37 -52.07
CA SER A 37 22.20 -24.40 -51.67
C SER A 37 20.99 -25.11 -51.06
N GLN A 38 20.94 -25.22 -49.73
CA GLN A 38 19.71 -25.59 -49.04
C GLN A 38 18.69 -24.47 -49.25
N GLU A 39 17.47 -24.82 -49.65
CA GLU A 39 16.36 -23.88 -49.58
C GLU A 39 16.10 -23.55 -48.10
N PRO A 40 15.95 -22.27 -47.71
CA PRO A 40 15.76 -21.91 -46.32
C PRO A 40 14.41 -22.42 -45.84
N SER A 41 14.42 -23.20 -44.75
CA SER A 41 13.21 -23.71 -44.09
C SER A 41 12.24 -22.58 -43.75
N GLU A 42 10.94 -22.88 -43.76
CA GLU A 42 9.93 -21.89 -43.41
C GLU A 42 10.18 -21.32 -42.00
N PRO A 43 10.17 -19.98 -41.83
CA PRO A 43 10.51 -19.36 -40.56
C PRO A 43 9.40 -19.61 -39.53
N THR A 44 9.77 -20.19 -38.38
CA THR A 44 8.83 -20.49 -37.30
C THR A 44 8.54 -19.25 -36.44
N THR A 45 9.57 -18.43 -36.20
CA THR A 45 9.46 -17.19 -35.40
C THR A 45 9.45 -15.91 -36.23
N VAL A 46 8.95 -14.83 -35.63
CA VAL A 46 9.01 -13.47 -36.20
C VAL A 46 10.46 -13.01 -36.41
N LEU A 47 11.39 -13.38 -35.53
CA LEU A 47 12.80 -13.05 -35.63
C LEU A 47 13.46 -13.78 -36.82
N GLU A 48 13.22 -15.09 -37.00
CA GLU A 48 13.62 -15.83 -38.20
C GLU A 48 13.04 -15.21 -39.48
N ARG A 49 11.72 -14.94 -39.49
CA ARG A 49 11.03 -14.29 -40.62
C ARG A 49 11.64 -12.93 -40.97
N SER A 50 12.18 -12.23 -39.97
CA SER A 50 12.88 -10.95 -40.13
C SER A 50 14.31 -11.15 -40.63
N GLN A 51 15.04 -12.12 -40.10
CA GLN A 51 16.43 -12.40 -40.45
C GLN A 51 16.54 -12.95 -41.89
N GLN A 52 15.71 -13.90 -42.28
CA GLN A 52 15.64 -14.37 -43.66
C GLN A 52 15.32 -13.23 -44.65
N ARG A 53 14.48 -12.25 -44.25
CA ARG A 53 14.21 -11.05 -45.06
C ARG A 53 15.44 -10.13 -45.13
N TYR A 54 16.20 -9.97 -44.05
CA TYR A 54 17.45 -9.21 -44.04
C TYR A 54 18.49 -9.84 -44.97
N GLU A 55 18.70 -11.15 -44.88
CA GLU A 55 19.64 -11.92 -45.70
C GLU A 55 19.25 -11.91 -47.18
N LYS A 56 17.96 -12.12 -47.50
CA LYS A 56 17.44 -11.96 -48.88
C LYS A 56 17.60 -10.54 -49.44
N THR A 57 17.72 -9.51 -48.59
CA THR A 57 18.05 -8.15 -49.03
C THR A 57 19.55 -7.84 -49.15
N ARG A 58 20.43 -8.77 -48.75
CA ARG A 58 21.89 -8.57 -48.71
C ARG A 58 22.66 -9.88 -48.98
N PRO A 59 22.54 -10.48 -50.18
CA PRO A 59 23.10 -11.81 -50.47
C PRO A 59 24.59 -11.95 -50.12
N PHE A 60 25.41 -10.93 -50.43
CA PHE A 60 26.85 -10.96 -50.17
C PHE A 60 27.25 -10.73 -48.70
N GLU A 61 26.34 -10.23 -47.85
CA GLU A 61 26.66 -9.88 -46.46
C GLU A 61 26.80 -11.12 -45.57
N ALA A 62 26.07 -12.21 -45.86
CA ALA A 62 26.22 -13.49 -45.17
C ALA A 62 27.60 -14.11 -45.45
N ALA A 63 27.95 -14.26 -46.74
CA ALA A 63 29.25 -14.80 -47.16
C ALA A 63 30.44 -13.95 -46.64
N ARG A 64 30.30 -12.62 -46.65
CA ARG A 64 31.31 -11.70 -46.07
C ARG A 64 31.57 -11.96 -44.59
N ARG A 65 30.54 -12.31 -43.81
CA ARG A 65 30.68 -12.60 -42.37
C ARG A 65 31.30 -13.96 -42.10
N GLN A 66 30.95 -14.96 -42.90
CA GLN A 66 31.41 -16.34 -42.72
C GLN A 66 32.88 -16.53 -43.15
N HIS A 67 33.33 -15.83 -44.20
CA HIS A 67 34.67 -16.02 -44.77
C HIS A 67 35.60 -14.80 -44.67
N GLY A 68 35.04 -13.60 -44.48
CA GLY A 68 35.77 -12.34 -44.57
C GLY A 68 35.87 -11.84 -46.03
N LEU A 69 35.85 -10.51 -46.21
CA LEU A 69 35.83 -9.87 -47.54
C LEU A 69 37.01 -10.31 -48.43
N SER A 70 38.18 -10.57 -47.84
CA SER A 70 39.40 -11.00 -48.54
C SER A 70 39.39 -12.46 -49.02
N LYS A 71 38.43 -13.30 -48.58
CA LYS A 71 38.28 -14.70 -49.00
C LYS A 71 37.08 -14.95 -49.92
N LEU A 72 36.30 -13.91 -50.23
CA LEU A 72 35.23 -13.97 -51.24
C LEU A 72 35.82 -14.01 -52.66
N SER A 73 35.06 -14.52 -53.63
CA SER A 73 35.42 -14.42 -55.05
C SER A 73 35.53 -12.96 -55.50
N LYS A 74 36.22 -12.68 -56.62
CA LYS A 74 36.34 -11.29 -57.12
C LYS A 74 34.98 -10.74 -57.56
N GLU A 75 34.12 -11.64 -57.99
CA GLU A 75 32.75 -11.44 -58.43
C GLU A 75 31.85 -11.07 -57.23
N ASP A 76 31.95 -11.79 -56.11
CA ASP A 76 31.23 -11.48 -54.86
C ASP A 76 31.75 -10.21 -54.18
N GLN A 77 33.07 -9.98 -54.19
CA GLN A 77 33.66 -8.73 -53.71
C GLN A 77 33.10 -7.54 -54.50
N LYS A 78 33.01 -7.65 -55.83
CA LYS A 78 32.40 -6.64 -56.70
C LYS A 78 30.89 -6.48 -56.42
N GLY A 79 30.17 -7.58 -56.23
CA GLY A 79 28.76 -7.60 -55.86
C GLY A 79 28.50 -6.83 -54.56
N TRP A 80 29.23 -7.14 -53.50
CA TRP A 80 29.13 -6.45 -52.20
C TRP A 80 29.46 -4.96 -52.30
N ILE A 81 30.51 -4.58 -53.03
CA ILE A 81 30.88 -3.16 -53.24
C ILE A 81 29.76 -2.41 -53.97
N CYS A 82 29.19 -2.99 -55.03
CA CYS A 82 28.08 -2.37 -55.76
C CYS A 82 26.83 -2.22 -54.88
N ASP A 83 26.50 -3.24 -54.08
CA ASP A 83 25.37 -3.22 -53.15
C ASP A 83 25.50 -2.11 -52.08
N GLN A 84 26.68 -1.98 -51.46
CA GLN A 84 26.93 -0.91 -50.48
C GLN A 84 26.92 0.48 -51.14
N LEU A 85 27.51 0.65 -52.33
CA LEU A 85 27.46 1.91 -53.07
C LEU A 85 26.03 2.30 -53.47
N LEU A 86 25.19 1.34 -53.86
CA LEU A 86 23.75 1.59 -54.09
C LEU A 86 23.06 2.00 -52.78
N HIS A 87 23.27 1.26 -51.69
CA HIS A 87 22.63 1.53 -50.40
C HIS A 87 22.99 2.89 -49.78
N LEU A 88 24.20 3.39 -50.06
CA LEU A 88 24.65 4.75 -49.73
C LEU A 88 23.99 5.78 -50.65
N THR A 89 24.11 5.61 -51.97
CA THR A 89 23.69 6.64 -52.93
C THR A 89 22.19 6.74 -53.19
N ASN A 90 21.41 5.68 -52.96
CA ASN A 90 19.95 5.71 -53.11
C ASN A 90 19.24 6.64 -52.12
N ARG A 91 19.90 7.03 -51.03
CA ARG A 91 19.37 7.97 -50.02
C ARG A 91 19.66 9.44 -50.35
N LEU A 92 20.56 9.69 -51.28
CA LEU A 92 20.98 11.03 -51.68
C LEU A 92 20.08 11.55 -52.82
N PRO A 93 19.77 12.86 -52.83
CA PRO A 93 19.13 13.53 -53.97
C PRO A 93 19.89 13.25 -55.27
N ALA A 94 19.17 13.22 -56.41
CA ALA A 94 19.75 12.87 -57.71
C ALA A 94 20.98 13.72 -58.09
N ALA A 95 20.93 15.02 -57.80
CA ALA A 95 22.03 15.96 -58.04
C ALA A 95 23.30 15.67 -57.20
N SER A 96 23.16 15.05 -56.03
CA SER A 96 24.30 14.63 -55.19
C SER A 96 24.85 13.27 -55.64
N ARG A 97 23.97 12.35 -56.07
CA ARG A 97 24.34 11.04 -56.62
C ARG A 97 25.24 11.17 -57.85
N ALA A 98 24.93 12.09 -58.75
CA ALA A 98 25.70 12.37 -59.96
C ALA A 98 27.11 12.95 -59.70
N ARG A 99 27.40 13.44 -58.48
CA ARG A 99 28.76 13.92 -58.09
C ARG A 99 29.63 12.81 -57.48
N LEU A 100 29.00 11.76 -56.93
CA LEU A 100 29.68 10.68 -56.22
C LEU A 100 30.01 9.47 -57.10
N LEU A 101 29.28 9.27 -58.19
CA LEU A 101 29.47 8.16 -59.13
C LEU A 101 29.55 8.69 -60.56
N SER A 102 30.59 8.29 -61.30
CA SER A 102 30.66 8.56 -62.74
C SER A 102 29.53 7.82 -63.49
N PRO A 103 29.17 8.24 -64.72
CA PRO A 103 28.18 7.53 -65.52
C PRO A 103 28.58 6.06 -65.79
N LYS A 104 29.88 5.79 -65.94
CA LYS A 104 30.43 4.43 -66.10
C LYS A 104 30.24 3.59 -64.84
N ALA A 105 30.64 4.10 -63.68
CA ALA A 105 30.46 3.41 -62.39
C ALA A 105 28.98 3.19 -62.05
N SER A 106 28.12 4.17 -62.35
CA SER A 106 26.67 4.07 -62.17
C SER A 106 26.07 2.94 -63.02
N LYS A 107 26.46 2.85 -64.30
CA LYS A 107 26.01 1.77 -65.20
C LYS A 107 26.50 0.40 -64.71
N GLU A 108 27.73 0.31 -64.21
CA GLU A 108 28.35 -0.92 -63.70
C GLU A 108 27.69 -1.42 -62.40
N ILE A 109 27.33 -0.52 -61.49
CA ILE A 109 26.57 -0.84 -60.27
C ILE A 109 25.19 -1.43 -60.63
N TRP A 110 24.42 -0.76 -61.50
CA TRP A 110 23.10 -1.26 -61.92
C TRP A 110 23.17 -2.56 -62.71
N TRP A 111 24.18 -2.74 -63.57
CA TRP A 111 24.38 -4.00 -64.30
C TRP A 111 24.69 -5.17 -63.35
N THR A 112 25.57 -4.94 -62.38
CA THR A 112 25.92 -5.94 -61.34
C THR A 112 24.70 -6.29 -60.48
N ILE A 113 23.92 -5.31 -60.05
CA ILE A 113 22.75 -5.50 -59.18
C ILE A 113 21.58 -6.18 -59.89
N ASN A 114 21.33 -5.86 -61.17
CA ASN A 114 20.33 -6.55 -61.97
C ASN A 114 20.75 -8.00 -62.28
N GLY A 115 22.04 -8.25 -62.54
CA GLY A 115 22.57 -9.60 -62.76
C GLY A 115 22.57 -10.48 -61.51
N THR A 116 22.54 -9.88 -60.32
CA THR A 116 22.56 -10.58 -59.01
C THR A 116 21.20 -10.54 -58.30
N ASN A 117 20.19 -9.94 -58.92
CA ASN A 117 18.82 -9.81 -58.41
C ASN A 117 18.72 -9.19 -56.99
N SER A 118 19.64 -8.29 -56.61
CA SER A 118 19.66 -7.69 -55.26
C SER A 118 18.54 -6.67 -55.04
N ILE A 119 17.99 -6.64 -53.82
CA ILE A 119 16.83 -5.79 -53.48
C ILE A 119 17.27 -4.34 -53.29
N VAL A 120 16.92 -3.49 -54.26
CA VAL A 120 17.28 -2.06 -54.38
C VAL A 120 17.06 -1.20 -53.11
N ARG A 121 16.18 -1.62 -52.20
CA ARG A 121 15.93 -1.03 -50.88
C ARG A 121 16.13 -2.06 -49.75
N GLY A 122 17.35 -2.52 -49.56
CA GLY A 122 17.67 -3.49 -48.52
C GLY A 122 17.61 -2.95 -47.08
N LEU A 123 17.49 -3.86 -46.12
CA LEU A 123 17.36 -3.52 -44.71
C LEU A 123 18.68 -2.97 -44.14
N LYS A 124 18.60 -1.94 -43.29
CA LYS A 124 19.79 -1.22 -42.77
C LYS A 124 20.54 -2.02 -41.71
N GLN A 125 19.81 -2.57 -40.75
CA GLN A 125 20.31 -3.26 -39.57
C GLN A 125 19.83 -4.70 -39.60
N GLN A 126 20.66 -5.63 -39.11
CA GLN A 126 20.22 -7.00 -38.86
C GLN A 126 19.20 -6.99 -37.71
N PRO A 127 18.10 -7.76 -37.80
CA PRO A 127 17.22 -8.00 -36.68
C PRO A 127 18.00 -8.58 -35.48
N LYS A 128 17.88 -7.90 -34.36
CA LYS A 128 18.35 -8.34 -33.04
C LYS A 128 17.15 -8.74 -32.18
N ALA A 129 17.31 -9.80 -31.38
CA ALA A 129 16.37 -10.14 -30.31
C ALA A 129 16.17 -8.96 -29.34
N HIS A 130 15.01 -8.91 -28.70
CA HIS A 130 14.53 -7.94 -27.69
C HIS A 130 14.46 -6.46 -28.15
N THR A 131 15.10 -6.09 -29.26
CA THR A 131 15.30 -4.68 -29.69
C THR A 131 14.70 -4.36 -31.07
N THR A 132 14.39 -5.36 -31.90
CA THR A 132 13.75 -5.12 -33.22
C THR A 132 12.22 -5.02 -33.13
N TRP A 133 11.61 -5.83 -32.25
CA TRP A 133 10.15 -5.96 -32.14
C TRP A 133 9.60 -5.55 -30.76
N GLY A 134 10.48 -5.32 -29.79
CA GLY A 134 10.14 -5.00 -28.41
C GLY A 134 9.57 -6.19 -27.62
N THR A 135 9.20 -5.95 -26.38
CA THR A 135 8.60 -6.95 -25.48
C THR A 135 7.07 -6.91 -25.47
N ASP A 136 6.45 -7.98 -24.99
CA ASP A 136 5.03 -8.01 -24.61
C ASP A 136 4.80 -7.57 -23.15
N ARG A 137 3.53 -7.46 -22.75
CA ARG A 137 3.13 -7.05 -21.39
C ARG A 137 3.57 -8.01 -20.26
N ASN A 138 4.13 -9.17 -20.61
CA ASN A 138 4.68 -10.17 -19.70
C ASN A 138 6.23 -10.26 -19.86
N GLY A 139 6.86 -9.33 -20.58
CA GLY A 139 8.32 -9.27 -20.78
C GLY A 139 8.89 -10.12 -21.92
N HIS A 140 8.08 -10.94 -22.62
CA HIS A 140 8.60 -11.81 -23.69
C HIS A 140 8.98 -11.01 -24.94
N ASP A 141 10.06 -11.39 -25.63
CA ASP A 141 10.41 -10.80 -26.94
C ASP A 141 9.33 -11.12 -27.98
N VAL A 142 8.75 -10.08 -28.59
CA VAL A 142 7.80 -10.22 -29.72
C VAL A 142 8.48 -10.84 -30.95
N GLY A 143 9.83 -10.81 -31.02
CA GLY A 143 10.61 -11.57 -31.98
C GLY A 143 10.49 -13.09 -31.85
N SER A 144 10.27 -13.63 -30.64
CA SER A 144 10.15 -15.07 -30.39
C SER A 144 8.74 -15.64 -30.70
N TYR A 145 7.78 -14.78 -31.02
CA TYR A 145 6.41 -15.20 -31.34
C TYR A 145 6.36 -16.09 -32.59
N SER A 146 5.41 -17.02 -32.61
CA SER A 146 4.96 -17.65 -33.86
C SER A 146 4.34 -16.61 -34.79
N ILE A 147 4.36 -16.88 -36.10
CA ILE A 147 3.78 -16.01 -37.13
C ILE A 147 2.31 -15.70 -36.83
N GLU A 148 1.52 -16.70 -36.45
CA GLU A 148 0.08 -16.56 -36.17
C GLU A 148 -0.20 -15.64 -34.97
N ARG A 149 0.48 -15.87 -33.83
CA ARG A 149 0.38 -15.03 -32.61
C ARG A 149 0.78 -13.58 -32.89
N PHE A 150 1.75 -13.37 -33.77
CA PHE A 150 2.14 -12.02 -34.21
C PHE A 150 1.12 -11.38 -35.14
N ASP A 151 0.62 -12.10 -36.14
CA ASP A 151 -0.34 -11.56 -37.09
C ASP A 151 -1.70 -11.27 -36.39
N GLU A 152 -2.06 -11.98 -35.32
CA GLU A 152 -3.12 -11.58 -34.37
C GLU A 152 -2.80 -10.26 -33.64
N ARG A 153 -1.60 -10.12 -33.07
CA ARG A 153 -1.17 -8.88 -32.38
C ARG A 153 -1.21 -7.68 -33.33
N ILE A 154 -0.90 -7.88 -34.61
CA ILE A 154 -1.04 -6.86 -35.66
C ILE A 154 -2.51 -6.54 -35.96
N LYS A 155 -3.40 -7.54 -36.08
CA LYS A 155 -4.86 -7.31 -36.25
C LYS A 155 -5.43 -6.48 -35.08
N LYS A 156 -5.10 -6.86 -33.84
CA LYS A 156 -5.52 -6.15 -32.60
C LYS A 156 -4.98 -4.71 -32.56
N ARG A 157 -3.71 -4.50 -32.94
CA ARG A 157 -3.10 -3.17 -33.06
C ARG A 157 -3.77 -2.31 -34.14
N ALA A 158 -4.08 -2.87 -35.30
CA ALA A 158 -4.77 -2.17 -36.37
C ALA A 158 -6.20 -1.76 -35.98
N ALA A 159 -6.93 -2.64 -35.28
CA ALA A 159 -8.25 -2.33 -34.72
C ALA A 159 -8.18 -1.17 -33.71
N LEU A 160 -7.20 -1.19 -32.78
CA LEU A 160 -6.99 -0.08 -31.86
C LEU A 160 -6.71 1.24 -32.58
N THR A 161 -5.86 1.24 -33.61
CA THR A 161 -5.57 2.44 -34.41
C THR A 161 -6.80 2.95 -35.16
N ALA A 162 -7.67 2.08 -35.68
CA ALA A 162 -8.93 2.48 -36.31
C ALA A 162 -9.90 3.14 -35.31
N LEU A 163 -10.02 2.58 -34.10
CA LEU A 163 -10.84 3.16 -33.02
C LEU A 163 -10.28 4.52 -32.55
N GLN A 164 -8.95 4.64 -32.43
CA GLN A 164 -8.26 5.90 -32.09
C GLN A 164 -8.51 7.00 -33.13
N VAL A 165 -8.50 6.66 -34.43
CA VAL A 165 -8.84 7.62 -35.50
C VAL A 165 -10.31 8.04 -35.39
N SER A 166 -11.22 7.10 -35.16
CA SER A 166 -12.66 7.38 -35.02
C SER A 166 -12.97 8.27 -33.80
N SER A 167 -12.35 7.99 -32.64
CA SER A 167 -12.46 8.83 -31.44
C SER A 167 -11.80 10.22 -31.62
N ARG A 168 -10.77 10.35 -32.46
CA ARG A 168 -10.26 11.67 -32.85
C ARG A 168 -11.27 12.43 -33.69
N VAL A 169 -11.88 11.81 -34.71
CA VAL A 169 -12.92 12.45 -35.54
C VAL A 169 -14.12 12.87 -34.70
N PHE A 170 -14.55 12.06 -33.72
CA PHE A 170 -15.59 12.44 -32.76
C PHE A 170 -15.21 13.71 -31.98
N ARG A 171 -14.00 13.77 -31.41
CA ARG A 171 -13.51 14.97 -30.72
C ARG A 171 -13.38 16.20 -31.63
N GLU A 172 -12.96 16.01 -32.88
CA GLU A 172 -12.94 17.07 -33.89
C GLU A 172 -14.34 17.60 -34.21
N ASN A 173 -15.39 16.77 -34.13
CA ASN A 173 -16.78 17.19 -34.32
C ASN A 173 -17.36 17.90 -33.09
N VAL A 174 -17.10 17.42 -31.87
CA VAL A 174 -17.47 18.12 -30.62
C VAL A 174 -16.83 19.52 -30.55
N GLU A 175 -15.58 19.66 -31.01
CA GLU A 175 -14.93 20.98 -31.08
C GLU A 175 -15.42 21.87 -32.23
N ARG A 176 -16.12 21.31 -33.23
CA ARG A 176 -16.80 22.06 -34.31
C ARG A 176 -18.18 22.55 -33.86
N GLU A 177 -18.94 21.69 -33.17
CA GLU A 177 -20.22 22.02 -32.54
C GLU A 177 -20.12 23.22 -31.60
N LYS A 178 -19.21 23.18 -30.62
CA LYS A 178 -18.92 24.29 -29.69
C LYS A 178 -18.56 25.62 -30.36
N ARG A 179 -18.20 25.59 -31.65
CA ARG A 179 -17.76 26.75 -32.44
C ARG A 179 -18.79 27.16 -33.50
N GLY A 180 -19.99 26.57 -33.49
CA GLY A 180 -21.05 26.86 -34.47
C GLY A 180 -20.66 26.52 -35.91
N PHE A 181 -19.83 25.49 -36.12
CA PHE A 181 -19.29 25.19 -37.45
C PHE A 181 -20.32 24.46 -38.32
N VAL A 182 -20.71 25.11 -39.43
CA VAL A 182 -21.58 24.55 -40.47
C VAL A 182 -20.75 23.70 -41.44
N ASP A 183 -21.19 22.48 -41.74
CA ASP A 183 -20.54 21.66 -42.78
C ASP A 183 -20.81 22.23 -44.18
N ALA A 184 -19.74 22.61 -44.86
CA ALA A 184 -19.75 23.19 -46.21
C ALA A 184 -20.31 22.28 -47.32
N ARG A 185 -20.63 21.00 -47.03
CA ARG A 185 -21.29 20.08 -47.98
C ARG A 185 -22.79 19.90 -47.74
N SER A 186 -23.24 19.94 -46.49
CA SER A 186 -24.66 19.73 -46.12
C SER A 186 -25.41 21.04 -45.83
N GLY A 187 -24.70 22.11 -45.50
CA GLY A 187 -25.31 23.38 -45.06
C GLY A 187 -25.94 23.32 -43.67
N GLN A 188 -25.65 22.26 -42.90
CA GLN A 188 -26.17 22.06 -41.55
C GLN A 188 -25.06 22.27 -40.49
N GLU A 189 -25.46 22.74 -39.31
CA GLU A 189 -24.58 22.82 -38.14
C GLU A 189 -24.18 21.41 -37.68
N ILE A 190 -22.92 21.23 -37.31
CA ILE A 190 -22.44 19.97 -36.74
C ILE A 190 -22.93 19.91 -35.28
N ILE A 191 -23.95 19.10 -35.04
CA ILE A 191 -24.52 18.81 -33.71
C ILE A 191 -24.17 17.35 -33.37
N VAL A 192 -23.67 17.10 -32.15
CA VAL A 192 -23.27 15.78 -31.68
C VAL A 192 -24.40 15.16 -30.86
N THR A 193 -24.96 14.06 -31.36
CA THR A 193 -26.13 13.44 -30.74
C THR A 193 -25.76 12.67 -29.46
N GLU A 194 -26.70 12.56 -28.52
CA GLU A 194 -26.57 11.74 -27.31
C GLU A 194 -26.20 10.28 -27.64
N ARG A 195 -26.74 9.77 -28.75
CA ARG A 195 -26.36 8.47 -29.32
C ARG A 195 -24.88 8.39 -29.70
N GLU A 196 -24.31 9.39 -30.34
CA GLU A 196 -22.88 9.39 -30.69
C GLU A 196 -21.98 9.49 -29.46
N ILE A 197 -22.45 10.16 -28.39
CA ILE A 197 -21.80 10.19 -27.08
C ILE A 197 -21.77 8.77 -26.48
N ASP A 198 -22.88 8.03 -26.53
CA ASP A 198 -22.93 6.63 -26.08
C ASP A 198 -22.10 5.68 -26.95
N GLU A 199 -22.13 5.85 -28.28
CA GLU A 199 -21.24 5.12 -29.18
C GLU A 199 -19.76 5.44 -28.90
N GLU A 200 -19.40 6.65 -28.47
CA GLU A 200 -18.05 7.01 -27.99
C GLU A 200 -17.71 6.39 -26.62
N LYS A 201 -18.63 6.32 -25.66
CA LYS A 201 -18.43 5.58 -24.38
C LYS A 201 -18.05 4.12 -24.67
N VAL A 202 -18.80 3.46 -25.57
CA VAL A 202 -18.52 2.08 -26.01
C VAL A 202 -17.21 1.99 -26.81
N ARG A 203 -16.90 2.98 -27.65
CA ARG A 203 -15.65 3.06 -28.43
C ARG A 203 -14.42 3.14 -27.52
N ARG A 204 -14.47 3.99 -26.49
CA ARG A 204 -13.40 4.13 -25.48
C ARG A 204 -13.24 2.85 -24.66
N SER A 205 -14.31 2.22 -24.20
CA SER A 205 -14.25 0.91 -23.52
C SER A 205 -13.53 -0.15 -24.36
N LYS A 206 -13.84 -0.25 -25.66
CA LYS A 206 -13.16 -1.15 -26.62
C LYS A 206 -11.69 -0.78 -26.85
N MET A 207 -11.35 0.51 -26.88
CA MET A 207 -9.95 0.97 -26.95
C MET A 207 -9.16 0.58 -25.69
N THR A 208 -9.76 0.75 -24.50
CA THR A 208 -9.16 0.39 -23.21
C THR A 208 -8.90 -1.11 -23.11
N ALA A 209 -9.86 -1.95 -23.53
CA ALA A 209 -9.68 -3.40 -23.60
C ALA A 209 -8.51 -3.81 -24.52
N LEU A 210 -8.42 -3.23 -25.73
CA LEU A 210 -7.34 -3.50 -26.66
C LEU A 210 -5.98 -2.96 -26.17
N LYS A 211 -5.93 -1.80 -25.49
CA LYS A 211 -4.72 -1.27 -24.83
C LYS A 211 -4.22 -2.22 -23.74
N LYS A 212 -5.12 -2.71 -22.87
CA LYS A 212 -4.82 -3.68 -21.81
C LYS A 212 -4.35 -5.04 -22.36
N GLU A 213 -4.89 -5.48 -23.50
CA GLU A 213 -4.42 -6.69 -24.18
C GLU A 213 -3.04 -6.50 -24.83
N LEU A 214 -2.80 -5.37 -25.49
CA LEU A 214 -1.60 -5.14 -26.29
C LEU A 214 -0.37 -4.67 -25.49
N TYR A 215 -0.56 -3.80 -24.51
CA TYR A 215 0.54 -3.02 -23.89
C TYR A 215 0.56 -3.05 -22.36
N GLY A 216 -0.56 -3.40 -21.70
CA GLY A 216 -0.60 -3.47 -20.24
C GLY A 216 -0.55 -2.11 -19.52
N GLU A 217 -0.89 -1.01 -20.20
CA GLU A 217 -1.07 0.30 -19.55
C GLU A 217 -2.03 0.20 -18.35
N ILE A 218 -1.79 1.01 -17.32
CA ILE A 218 -2.74 1.19 -16.22
C ILE A 218 -4.01 1.83 -16.77
N THR A 219 -5.14 1.13 -16.63
CA THR A 219 -6.45 1.56 -17.13
C THR A 219 -7.44 1.68 -15.98
N GLY A 220 -7.92 2.89 -15.72
CA GLY A 220 -8.95 3.13 -14.71
C GLY A 220 -9.56 4.53 -14.78
N LYS A 221 -10.02 5.01 -13.63
CA LYS A 221 -10.79 6.25 -13.48
C LYS A 221 -9.89 7.47 -13.59
N LEU A 222 -8.71 7.43 -12.96
CA LEU A 222 -7.76 8.55 -12.95
C LEU A 222 -7.12 8.75 -14.33
N ALA A 223 -6.70 7.67 -14.99
CA ALA A 223 -6.17 7.71 -16.36
C ALA A 223 -7.22 8.10 -17.43
N SER A 224 -8.50 8.22 -17.06
CA SER A 224 -9.58 8.73 -17.91
C SER A 224 -10.00 10.18 -17.60
N SER A 225 -9.40 10.81 -16.59
CA SER A 225 -9.79 12.11 -16.06
C SER A 225 -8.89 13.23 -16.58
N VAL A 226 -9.52 14.34 -17.01
CA VAL A 226 -8.82 15.54 -17.50
C VAL A 226 -7.93 16.15 -16.41
N ASP A 227 -8.34 16.06 -15.14
CA ASP A 227 -7.61 16.50 -13.94
C ASP A 227 -6.21 15.87 -13.79
N TRP A 228 -5.86 14.84 -14.57
CA TRP A 228 -4.66 14.03 -14.41
C TRP A 228 -3.84 13.86 -15.71
N GLU A 229 -4.16 14.56 -16.80
CA GLU A 229 -3.48 14.41 -18.10
C GLU A 229 -1.99 14.82 -18.09
N ASP A 230 -1.56 15.70 -17.19
CA ASP A 230 -0.16 16.13 -17.00
C ASP A 230 0.67 15.22 -16.06
N VAL A 231 0.01 14.24 -15.42
CA VAL A 231 0.64 13.33 -14.47
C VAL A 231 0.84 11.96 -15.12
N VAL A 232 2.10 11.66 -15.47
CA VAL A 232 2.50 10.30 -15.84
C VAL A 232 2.51 9.45 -14.57
N PRO A 233 1.69 8.39 -14.45
CA PRO A 233 1.67 7.53 -13.27
C PRO A 233 2.95 6.70 -13.14
N THR A 234 3.34 6.38 -11.91
CA THR A 234 4.51 5.56 -11.58
C THR A 234 4.05 4.19 -11.04
N PRO A 235 4.07 3.11 -11.84
CA PRO A 235 3.72 1.76 -11.38
C PRO A 235 4.51 1.30 -10.14
N HIS A 236 4.05 0.22 -9.50
CA HIS A 236 4.91 -0.53 -8.58
C HIS A 236 5.39 -1.78 -9.33
N GLU A 237 6.70 -1.98 -9.35
CA GLU A 237 7.33 -3.14 -9.94
C GLU A 237 7.93 -3.96 -8.80
N GLU A 238 7.31 -5.10 -8.48
CA GLU A 238 7.85 -6.07 -7.54
C GLU A 238 8.90 -6.96 -8.25
N PRO A 239 10.00 -7.34 -7.58
CA PRO A 239 11.02 -8.19 -8.18
C PRO A 239 10.52 -9.63 -8.41
N GLU A 240 11.09 -10.31 -9.40
CA GLU A 240 10.83 -11.73 -9.65
C GLU A 240 11.16 -12.56 -8.40
N GLY A 241 10.21 -13.38 -7.94
CA GLY A 241 10.33 -14.16 -6.71
C GLY A 241 9.93 -13.44 -5.41
N ALA A 242 9.26 -12.29 -5.47
CA ALA A 242 8.75 -11.58 -4.29
C ALA A 242 7.86 -12.47 -3.39
N LEU A 243 8.30 -12.72 -2.15
CA LEU A 243 7.73 -13.71 -1.22
C LEU A 243 6.34 -13.35 -0.66
N ALA A 244 5.91 -12.09 -0.81
CA ALA A 244 4.64 -11.58 -0.29
C ALA A 244 3.93 -10.65 -1.30
N ALA A 245 4.11 -10.93 -2.60
CA ALA A 245 3.51 -10.18 -3.71
C ALA A 245 1.98 -10.06 -3.54
N ILE A 246 1.45 -8.83 -3.51
CA ILE A 246 0.01 -8.60 -3.35
C ILE A 246 -0.62 -8.42 -4.74
N ALA A 247 -1.60 -9.27 -5.06
CA ALA A 247 -2.43 -9.14 -6.25
C ALA A 247 -3.43 -7.97 -6.12
N TYR A 248 -2.93 -6.74 -6.12
CA TYR A 248 -3.71 -5.52 -5.89
C TYR A 248 -4.88 -5.36 -6.90
N PRO A 249 -6.06 -4.90 -6.44
CA PRO A 249 -7.12 -4.44 -7.33
C PRO A 249 -6.63 -3.36 -8.29
N ALA A 250 -7.09 -3.38 -9.55
CA ALA A 250 -6.60 -2.47 -10.59
C ALA A 250 -6.81 -0.97 -10.26
N GLU A 251 -7.90 -0.64 -9.57
CA GLU A 251 -8.21 0.71 -9.08
C GLU A 251 -7.21 1.17 -8.00
N TYR A 252 -6.88 0.30 -7.04
CA TYR A 252 -5.86 0.59 -6.03
C TYR A 252 -4.47 0.73 -6.64
N ALA A 253 -4.12 -0.15 -7.59
CA ALA A 253 -2.86 -0.07 -8.33
C ALA A 253 -2.75 1.23 -9.15
N GLU A 254 -3.85 1.66 -9.78
CA GLU A 254 -3.93 2.96 -10.47
C GLU A 254 -3.73 4.12 -9.47
N ALA A 255 -4.54 4.20 -8.42
CA ALA A 255 -4.49 5.31 -7.46
C ALA A 255 -3.12 5.43 -6.79
N MET A 256 -2.52 4.32 -6.37
CA MET A 256 -1.16 4.30 -5.81
C MET A 256 -0.09 4.68 -6.84
N SER A 257 -0.32 4.46 -8.15
CA SER A 257 0.62 4.88 -9.20
C SER A 257 0.60 6.37 -9.47
N TYR A 258 -0.58 7.00 -9.42
CA TYR A 258 -0.71 8.45 -9.44
C TYR A 258 -0.14 9.08 -8.17
N LEU A 259 -0.38 8.48 -7.00
CA LEU A 259 0.14 8.95 -5.71
C LEU A 259 1.67 9.03 -5.73
N ARG A 260 2.37 7.97 -6.16
CA ARG A 260 3.84 7.96 -6.27
C ARG A 260 4.35 9.06 -7.20
N ALA A 261 3.64 9.34 -8.29
CA ALA A 261 4.02 10.40 -9.22
C ALA A 261 3.91 11.80 -8.59
N VAL A 262 2.79 12.16 -7.96
CA VAL A 262 2.62 13.49 -7.32
C VAL A 262 3.50 13.66 -6.09
N MET A 263 3.68 12.62 -5.28
CA MET A 263 4.61 12.62 -4.15
C MET A 263 6.06 12.88 -4.61
N SER A 264 6.50 12.26 -5.72
CA SER A 264 7.87 12.46 -6.23
C SER A 264 8.14 13.90 -6.68
N LYS A 265 7.10 14.62 -7.13
CA LYS A 265 7.15 16.04 -7.49
C LYS A 265 6.94 16.98 -6.29
N LYS A 266 6.56 16.46 -5.12
CA LYS A 266 6.04 17.22 -3.97
C LYS A 266 4.90 18.18 -4.36
N GLU A 267 3.99 17.71 -5.21
CA GLU A 267 2.79 18.48 -5.53
C GLU A 267 1.89 18.58 -4.30
N TYR A 268 1.37 19.77 -4.02
CA TYR A 268 0.29 19.99 -3.07
C TYR A 268 -0.85 20.71 -3.81
N SER A 269 -2.02 20.07 -3.86
CA SER A 269 -3.15 20.51 -4.68
C SER A 269 -4.48 19.86 -4.23
N PRO A 270 -5.63 20.47 -4.57
CA PRO A 270 -6.94 19.88 -4.29
C PRO A 270 -7.19 18.53 -4.99
N ARG A 271 -6.54 18.25 -6.14
CA ARG A 271 -6.61 16.91 -6.77
C ARG A 271 -5.85 15.86 -5.96
N CYS A 272 -4.71 16.21 -5.36
CA CYS A 272 -3.98 15.33 -4.46
C CYS A 272 -4.80 15.03 -3.18
N LEU A 273 -5.60 15.98 -2.69
CA LEU A 273 -6.48 15.75 -1.54
C LEU A 273 -7.55 14.68 -1.85
N ARG A 274 -8.27 14.84 -2.97
CA ARG A 274 -9.22 13.83 -3.48
C ARG A 274 -8.58 12.46 -3.71
N LEU A 275 -7.31 12.43 -4.15
CA LEU A 275 -6.57 11.18 -4.31
C LEU A 275 -6.25 10.50 -2.97
N THR A 276 -5.78 11.25 -1.96
CA THR A 276 -5.51 10.67 -0.63
C THR A 276 -6.78 10.13 0.02
N GLU A 277 -7.89 10.85 -0.07
CA GLU A 277 -9.22 10.41 0.38
C GLU A 277 -9.63 9.09 -0.27
N HIS A 278 -9.59 9.00 -1.61
CA HIS A 278 -9.96 7.80 -2.35
C HIS A 278 -9.08 6.59 -1.98
N ILE A 279 -7.78 6.80 -1.74
CA ILE A 279 -6.86 5.74 -1.32
C ILE A 279 -7.10 5.33 0.15
N ILE A 280 -7.40 6.28 1.05
CA ILE A 280 -7.78 5.99 2.45
C ILE A 280 -9.08 5.17 2.49
N GLY A 281 -10.06 5.49 1.65
CA GLY A 281 -11.29 4.70 1.51
C GLY A 281 -11.09 3.27 0.99
N MET A 282 -9.95 2.98 0.34
CA MET A 282 -9.54 1.62 -0.04
C MET A 282 -8.61 0.94 0.97
N ASN A 283 -7.77 1.71 1.68
CA ASN A 283 -6.81 1.22 2.66
C ASN A 283 -6.43 2.31 3.67
N ALA A 284 -7.23 2.46 4.73
CA ALA A 284 -6.99 3.42 5.78
C ALA A 284 -5.72 3.14 6.61
N ALA A 285 -5.06 1.98 6.48
CA ALA A 285 -3.84 1.67 7.22
C ALA A 285 -2.56 2.22 6.57
N HIS A 286 -2.63 2.75 5.34
CA HIS A 286 -1.44 3.15 4.58
C HIS A 286 -0.84 4.51 5.06
N TYR A 287 -0.07 4.48 6.15
CA TYR A 287 0.52 5.65 6.82
C TYR A 287 1.13 6.73 5.91
N THR A 288 1.80 6.36 4.82
CA THR A 288 2.36 7.32 3.85
C THR A 288 1.32 8.23 3.21
N VAL A 289 0.09 7.75 3.00
CA VAL A 289 -1.02 8.51 2.40
C VAL A 289 -1.49 9.58 3.38
N TRP A 290 -1.59 9.24 4.67
CA TRP A 290 -1.95 10.16 5.75
C TRP A 290 -0.92 11.27 5.94
N LEU A 291 0.38 10.93 6.00
CA LEU A 291 1.45 11.92 6.10
C LEU A 291 1.45 12.89 4.91
N TYR A 292 1.17 12.39 3.69
CA TYR A 292 1.05 13.23 2.50
C TYR A 292 -0.25 14.05 2.49
N ARG A 293 -1.37 13.52 3.03
CA ARG A 293 -2.62 14.25 3.22
C ARG A 293 -2.43 15.44 4.17
N ALA A 294 -1.85 15.21 5.35
CA ALA A 294 -1.52 16.27 6.30
C ALA A 294 -0.61 17.34 5.68
N ALA A 295 0.46 16.94 5.00
CA ALA A 295 1.36 17.87 4.31
C ALA A 295 0.64 18.71 3.24
N ASN A 296 -0.30 18.11 2.50
CA ASN A 296 -1.11 18.80 1.49
C ASN A 296 -2.07 19.82 2.12
N ILE A 297 -2.74 19.46 3.22
CA ILE A 297 -3.65 20.32 3.98
C ILE A 297 -2.92 21.55 4.52
N PHE A 298 -1.78 21.34 5.19
CA PHE A 298 -0.96 22.43 5.75
C PHE A 298 -0.35 23.32 4.66
N ALA A 299 0.09 22.74 3.54
CA ALA A 299 0.66 23.51 2.42
C ALA A 299 -0.38 24.35 1.65
N LEU A 300 -1.65 23.95 1.67
CA LEU A 300 -2.76 24.68 1.06
C LEU A 300 -3.48 25.63 2.02
N GLY A 301 -3.21 25.56 3.33
CA GLY A 301 -3.89 26.39 4.34
C GLY A 301 -5.38 26.09 4.47
N LEU A 302 -5.78 24.82 4.34
CA LEU A 302 -7.18 24.41 4.44
C LEU A 302 -7.69 24.44 5.89
N SER A 303 -9.01 24.55 6.05
CA SER A 303 -9.67 24.52 7.35
C SER A 303 -9.41 23.19 8.06
N ILE A 304 -8.83 23.26 9.27
CA ILE A 304 -8.59 22.08 10.11
C ILE A 304 -9.89 21.54 10.72
N PRO A 305 -10.85 22.36 11.19
CA PRO A 305 -12.17 21.88 11.59
C PRO A 305 -12.88 21.03 10.53
N ASP A 306 -12.90 21.45 9.26
CA ASP A 306 -13.54 20.71 8.16
C ASP A 306 -12.89 19.32 7.94
N GLU A 307 -11.55 19.25 8.03
CA GLU A 307 -10.81 17.98 7.96
C GLU A 307 -11.08 17.10 9.20
N ILE A 308 -11.23 17.69 10.39
CA ILE A 308 -11.58 16.95 11.61
C ILE A 308 -13.01 16.39 11.50
N GLU A 309 -13.94 17.12 10.91
CA GLU A 309 -15.31 16.63 10.65
C GLU A 309 -15.31 15.45 9.67
N TRP A 310 -14.59 15.55 8.54
CA TRP A 310 -14.35 14.42 7.64
C TRP A 310 -13.66 13.23 8.34
N LEU A 311 -12.69 13.50 9.21
CA LEU A 311 -11.96 12.48 9.95
C LEU A 311 -12.85 11.76 10.98
N ASN A 312 -13.90 12.42 11.52
CA ASN A 312 -14.86 11.79 12.42
C ASN A 312 -15.58 10.62 11.72
N GLU A 313 -16.04 10.82 10.48
CA GLU A 313 -16.69 9.76 9.68
C GLU A 313 -15.73 8.60 9.40
N VAL A 314 -14.51 8.92 8.95
CA VAL A 314 -13.48 7.92 8.63
C VAL A 314 -13.07 7.13 9.88
N ALA A 315 -13.01 7.77 11.06
CA ALA A 315 -12.70 7.15 12.34
C ALA A 315 -13.79 6.20 12.83
N LEU A 316 -15.07 6.58 12.75
CA LEU A 316 -16.20 5.71 13.09
C LEU A 316 -16.24 4.48 12.18
N ALA A 317 -15.94 4.65 10.88
CA ALA A 317 -15.82 3.53 9.95
C ALA A 317 -14.57 2.63 10.18
N ASN A 318 -13.57 3.08 10.95
CA ASN A 318 -12.26 2.41 11.09
C ASN A 318 -11.72 2.47 12.53
N LEU A 319 -12.56 2.11 13.52
CA LEU A 319 -12.32 2.28 14.97
C LEU A 319 -10.90 1.92 15.48
N LYS A 320 -10.23 0.92 14.89
CA LYS A 320 -8.96 0.34 15.35
C LYS A 320 -7.81 0.56 14.36
N ASN A 321 -7.51 1.83 14.12
CA ASN A 321 -6.54 2.28 13.12
C ASN A 321 -5.57 3.33 13.73
N TYR A 322 -4.27 3.03 13.79
CA TYR A 322 -3.26 3.94 14.35
C TYR A 322 -3.10 5.26 13.56
N GLN A 323 -3.27 5.21 12.25
CA GLN A 323 -2.99 6.32 11.35
C GLN A 323 -4.03 7.45 11.49
N ILE A 324 -5.29 7.11 11.72
CA ILE A 324 -6.38 8.06 11.99
C ILE A 324 -6.10 8.89 13.24
N TRP A 325 -5.72 8.23 14.34
CA TRP A 325 -5.43 8.90 15.61
C TRP A 325 -4.13 9.73 15.55
N HIS A 326 -3.13 9.27 14.80
CA HIS A 326 -1.94 10.08 14.52
C HIS A 326 -2.25 11.28 13.61
N HIS A 327 -3.12 11.13 12.61
CA HIS A 327 -3.55 12.24 11.77
C HIS A 327 -4.32 13.29 12.58
N ARG A 328 -5.27 12.87 13.44
CA ARG A 328 -5.97 13.77 14.37
C ARG A 328 -4.99 14.52 15.28
N HIS A 329 -4.00 13.81 15.83
CA HIS A 329 -2.92 14.41 16.62
C HIS A 329 -2.15 15.50 15.85
N LEU A 330 -1.76 15.25 14.60
CA LEU A 330 -1.07 16.23 13.75
C LEU A 330 -1.96 17.45 13.42
N LEU A 331 -3.25 17.24 13.18
CA LEU A 331 -4.22 18.32 12.92
C LEU A 331 -4.36 19.22 14.16
N VAL A 332 -4.52 18.64 15.35
CA VAL A 332 -4.65 19.41 16.60
C VAL A 332 -3.34 20.07 17.02
N GLU A 333 -2.18 19.44 16.78
CA GLU A 333 -0.88 20.10 16.93
C GLU A 333 -0.74 21.34 16.03
N HIS A 334 -1.25 21.29 14.80
CA HIS A 334 -1.22 22.42 13.87
C HIS A 334 -2.26 23.51 14.20
N TYR A 335 -3.45 23.11 14.65
CA TYR A 335 -4.58 24.02 14.90
C TYR A 335 -4.51 24.72 16.26
N HIS A 336 -4.06 24.03 17.31
CA HIS A 336 -4.01 24.56 18.68
C HIS A 336 -3.32 25.93 18.77
N PRO A 337 -2.13 26.19 18.16
CA PRO A 337 -1.49 27.50 18.20
C PRO A 337 -2.32 28.65 17.61
N THR A 338 -3.35 28.38 16.79
CA THR A 338 -4.24 29.39 16.21
C THR A 338 -5.42 29.77 17.12
N ILE A 339 -5.76 28.89 18.09
CA ILE A 339 -6.87 29.10 19.04
C ILE A 339 -6.41 29.28 20.49
N ALA A 340 -5.15 28.97 20.82
CA ALA A 340 -4.64 28.97 22.20
C ALA A 340 -4.72 30.32 22.95
N SER A 341 -4.83 31.44 22.23
CA SER A 341 -5.04 32.78 22.82
C SER A 341 -6.52 33.16 23.01
N ASP A 342 -7.45 32.34 22.51
CA ASP A 342 -8.89 32.55 22.57
C ASP A 342 -9.53 31.44 23.42
N ALA A 343 -9.90 31.80 24.66
CA ALA A 343 -10.48 30.86 25.61
C ALA A 343 -11.87 30.34 25.19
N GLU A 344 -12.64 31.09 24.39
CA GLU A 344 -13.93 30.64 23.90
C GLU A 344 -13.74 29.63 22.76
N ALA A 345 -12.86 29.91 21.80
CA ALA A 345 -12.50 28.97 20.74
C ALA A 345 -11.86 27.69 21.28
N LEU A 346 -10.96 27.80 22.27
CA LEU A 346 -10.31 26.65 22.91
C LEU A 346 -11.32 25.78 23.67
N ALA A 347 -12.23 26.39 24.45
CA ALA A 347 -13.28 25.65 25.16
C ALA A 347 -14.31 25.02 24.21
N HIS A 348 -14.66 25.70 23.11
CA HIS A 348 -15.52 25.15 22.07
C HIS A 348 -14.87 23.92 21.41
N PHE A 349 -13.60 24.02 21.04
CA PHE A 349 -12.86 22.92 20.42
C PHE A 349 -12.67 21.73 21.37
N ALA A 350 -12.31 21.98 22.64
CA ALA A 350 -12.21 20.95 23.67
C ALA A 350 -13.54 20.21 23.89
N LYS A 351 -14.67 20.93 23.81
CA LYS A 351 -16.01 20.32 23.84
C LYS A 351 -16.27 19.47 22.59
N GLN A 352 -16.00 19.98 21.38
CA GLN A 352 -16.20 19.21 20.13
C GLN A 352 -15.40 17.90 20.13
N GLU A 353 -14.14 17.96 20.57
CA GLU A 353 -13.31 16.76 20.73
C GLU A 353 -13.90 15.80 21.77
N ARG A 354 -14.29 16.27 22.97
CA ARG A 354 -14.93 15.42 23.99
C ARG A 354 -16.22 14.78 23.47
N ASP A 355 -17.10 15.54 22.83
CA ASP A 355 -18.38 15.05 22.31
C ASP A 355 -18.14 13.93 21.26
N PHE A 356 -17.14 14.08 20.38
CA PHE A 356 -16.71 13.02 19.46
C PHE A 356 -16.07 11.81 20.18
N LEU A 357 -15.20 12.05 21.17
CA LEU A 357 -14.54 10.99 21.94
C LEU A 357 -15.54 10.15 22.74
N ILE A 358 -16.65 10.75 23.20
CA ILE A 358 -17.78 10.01 23.78
C ILE A 358 -18.46 9.16 22.72
N ALA A 359 -18.80 9.71 21.55
CA ALA A 359 -19.48 8.98 20.48
C ALA A 359 -18.70 7.75 19.98
N ILE A 360 -17.38 7.85 19.82
CA ILE A 360 -16.55 6.71 19.40
C ILE A 360 -16.24 5.72 20.55
N LEU A 361 -16.39 6.14 21.82
CA LEU A 361 -16.38 5.22 22.97
C LEU A 361 -17.71 4.47 23.14
N SER A 362 -18.86 5.00 22.68
CA SER A 362 -20.10 4.19 22.66
C SER A 362 -20.04 3.01 21.69
N GLU A 363 -19.19 3.06 20.66
CA GLU A 363 -18.93 1.94 19.75
C GLU A 363 -17.92 0.91 20.32
N ASP A 364 -16.87 1.37 21.01
CA ASP A 364 -15.97 0.51 21.80
C ASP A 364 -15.43 1.26 23.03
N THR A 365 -16.06 1.02 24.18
CA THR A 365 -15.76 1.69 25.47
C THR A 365 -14.34 1.42 25.98
N LYS A 366 -13.60 0.49 25.36
CA LYS A 366 -12.27 0.02 25.78
C LYS A 366 -11.23 0.19 24.66
N ASN A 367 -11.56 0.98 23.62
CA ASN A 367 -10.67 1.31 22.50
C ASN A 367 -9.41 2.06 22.97
N TYR A 368 -8.27 1.37 22.98
CA TYR A 368 -7.00 1.89 23.50
C TYR A 368 -6.52 3.15 22.76
N HIS A 369 -6.78 3.28 21.46
CA HIS A 369 -6.36 4.47 20.70
C HIS A 369 -7.10 5.72 21.18
N VAL A 370 -8.42 5.61 21.40
CA VAL A 370 -9.27 6.70 21.89
C VAL A 370 -8.80 7.14 23.28
N TRP A 371 -8.60 6.19 24.20
CA TRP A 371 -8.13 6.48 25.56
C TRP A 371 -6.72 7.09 25.59
N SER A 372 -5.80 6.63 24.73
CA SER A 372 -4.47 7.22 24.60
C SER A 372 -4.51 8.63 24.03
N TYR A 373 -5.35 8.88 23.02
CA TYR A 373 -5.53 10.21 22.44
C TYR A 373 -6.18 11.18 23.43
N ARG A 374 -7.25 10.76 24.10
CA ARG A 374 -7.97 11.53 25.13
C ARG A 374 -7.04 11.96 26.27
N SER A 375 -6.17 11.06 26.74
CA SER A 375 -5.18 11.37 27.79
C SER A 375 -4.15 12.40 27.33
N TRP A 376 -3.70 12.35 26.07
CA TRP A 376 -2.87 13.42 25.50
C TRP A 376 -3.64 14.73 25.36
N LEU A 377 -4.90 14.69 24.89
CA LEU A 377 -5.72 15.86 24.60
C LEU A 377 -5.98 16.71 25.86
N VAL A 378 -6.25 16.07 27.01
CA VAL A 378 -6.40 16.75 28.31
C VAL A 378 -5.16 17.59 28.64
N GLY A 379 -3.96 17.05 28.40
CA GLY A 379 -2.72 17.80 28.56
C GLY A 379 -2.50 18.87 27.49
N LYS A 380 -2.99 18.65 26.26
CA LYS A 380 -2.82 19.58 25.13
C LYS A 380 -3.74 20.80 25.20
N LEU A 381 -4.96 20.63 25.68
CA LEU A 381 -5.99 21.68 25.78
C LEU A 381 -6.26 22.12 27.24
N GLU A 382 -5.34 21.77 28.16
CA GLU A 382 -5.37 22.10 29.60
C GLU A 382 -6.65 21.73 30.36
N MET A 383 -7.37 20.68 29.93
CA MET A 383 -8.70 20.26 30.42
C MET A 383 -8.71 19.66 31.84
N TRP A 384 -7.66 19.86 32.64
CA TRP A 384 -7.45 19.20 33.94
C TRP A 384 -8.48 19.57 35.02
N GLU A 385 -9.11 20.73 34.89
CA GLU A 385 -10.15 21.25 35.79
C GLU A 385 -11.54 21.26 35.11
N ASP A 386 -11.69 20.66 33.92
CA ASP A 386 -12.98 20.57 33.21
C ASP A 386 -13.90 19.56 33.94
N SER A 387 -14.98 20.06 34.54
CA SER A 387 -15.94 19.24 35.28
C SER A 387 -16.73 18.29 34.39
N GLU A 388 -16.97 18.63 33.12
CA GLU A 388 -17.68 17.78 32.17
C GLU A 388 -16.78 16.64 31.65
N GLU A 389 -15.47 16.85 31.60
CA GLU A 389 -14.51 15.77 31.34
C GLU A 389 -14.57 14.71 32.43
N LEU A 390 -14.34 15.08 33.70
CA LEU A 390 -14.39 14.13 34.83
C LEU A 390 -15.77 13.44 34.95
N LYS A 391 -16.85 14.20 34.84
CA LYS A 391 -18.23 13.70 34.86
C LYS A 391 -18.52 12.68 33.76
N SER A 392 -17.98 12.87 32.55
CA SER A 392 -18.16 11.88 31.47
C SER A 392 -17.42 10.56 31.74
N ILE A 393 -16.33 10.59 32.53
CA ILE A 393 -15.66 9.37 33.03
C ILE A 393 -16.47 8.72 34.14
N GLU A 394 -17.13 9.51 34.99
CA GLU A 394 -18.06 9.00 36.01
C GLU A 394 -19.25 8.29 35.35
N THR A 395 -19.85 8.85 34.30
CA THR A 395 -20.89 8.19 33.48
C THR A 395 -20.40 6.84 32.95
N LEU A 396 -19.20 6.76 32.36
CA LEU A 396 -18.65 5.51 31.82
C LEU A 396 -18.34 4.45 32.91
N ILE A 397 -18.12 4.87 34.16
CA ILE A 397 -17.95 3.97 35.32
C ILE A 397 -19.31 3.57 35.91
N ASP A 398 -20.35 4.39 35.78
CA ASP A 398 -21.72 4.06 36.19
C ASP A 398 -22.43 3.14 35.17
N GLU A 399 -22.11 3.24 33.89
CA GLU A 399 -22.58 2.34 32.83
C GLU A 399 -21.87 0.97 32.85
N ASP A 400 -20.53 0.95 32.96
CA ASP A 400 -19.77 -0.28 33.25
C ASP A 400 -18.72 -0.03 34.33
N VAL A 401 -19.06 -0.40 35.57
CA VAL A 401 -18.14 -0.34 36.70
C VAL A 401 -16.87 -1.20 36.50
N ARG A 402 -16.87 -2.16 35.57
CA ARG A 402 -15.71 -2.98 35.17
C ARG A 402 -14.94 -2.38 33.98
N ASN A 403 -15.21 -1.13 33.59
CA ASN A 403 -14.44 -0.43 32.56
C ASN A 403 -13.11 0.08 33.12
N ASN A 404 -12.11 -0.81 33.17
CA ASN A 404 -10.78 -0.49 33.66
C ASN A 404 -10.12 0.70 32.91
N SER A 405 -10.50 0.97 31.65
CA SER A 405 -9.98 2.12 30.91
C SER A 405 -10.50 3.44 31.47
N ALA A 406 -11.79 3.51 31.81
CA ALA A 406 -12.38 4.66 32.48
C ALA A 406 -11.78 4.87 33.89
N TRP A 407 -11.59 3.79 34.67
CA TRP A 407 -10.86 3.86 35.96
C TRP A 407 -9.42 4.36 35.81
N SER A 408 -8.70 3.87 34.82
CA SER A 408 -7.32 4.31 34.53
C SER A 408 -7.27 5.78 34.10
N HIS A 409 -8.25 6.25 33.33
CA HIS A 409 -8.31 7.63 32.91
C HIS A 409 -8.77 8.57 34.04
N ARG A 410 -9.67 8.13 34.94
CA ARG A 410 -9.97 8.86 36.20
C ARG A 410 -8.70 9.05 37.03
N PHE A 411 -7.89 7.99 37.18
CA PHE A 411 -6.64 8.07 37.94
C PHE A 411 -5.66 9.06 37.30
N PHE A 412 -5.55 9.03 35.96
CA PHE A 412 -4.78 10.00 35.20
C PHE A 412 -5.26 11.44 35.43
N LEU A 413 -6.57 11.73 35.25
CA LEU A 413 -7.15 13.06 35.45
C LEU A 413 -6.87 13.61 36.85
N VAL A 414 -7.04 12.79 37.90
CA VAL A 414 -6.89 13.25 39.29
C VAL A 414 -5.42 13.40 39.69
N PHE A 415 -4.56 12.41 39.38
CA PHE A 415 -3.20 12.33 39.92
C PHE A 415 -2.08 12.72 38.94
N SER A 416 -2.43 13.14 37.72
CA SER A 416 -1.49 13.76 36.76
C SER A 416 -1.74 15.27 36.55
N ASN A 417 -2.84 15.80 37.09
CA ASN A 417 -3.18 17.23 37.05
C ASN A 417 -2.03 18.07 37.66
N PRO A 418 -1.44 19.04 36.93
CA PRO A 418 -0.32 19.88 37.40
C PRO A 418 -0.57 20.65 38.71
N LYS A 419 -1.82 20.82 39.11
CA LYS A 419 -2.23 21.42 40.40
C LYS A 419 -1.92 20.53 41.61
N TYR A 420 -1.96 19.20 41.44
CA TYR A 420 -1.78 18.21 42.51
C TYR A 420 -0.60 17.24 42.29
N ALA A 421 -0.10 17.13 41.06
CA ALA A 421 1.04 16.28 40.70
C ALA A 421 2.37 17.06 40.72
N THR A 422 3.46 16.37 41.07
CA THR A 422 4.84 16.88 41.00
C THR A 422 5.52 16.38 39.71
N PRO A 423 6.05 17.27 38.84
CA PRO A 423 6.71 16.85 37.60
C PRO A 423 7.86 15.86 37.84
N GLY A 424 7.87 14.78 37.06
CA GLY A 424 8.90 13.74 37.14
C GLY A 424 8.64 12.62 38.17
N LYS A 425 7.64 12.76 39.06
CA LYS A 425 7.18 11.66 39.92
C LYS A 425 6.51 10.55 39.11
N GLY A 426 6.69 9.30 39.54
CA GLY A 426 5.98 8.16 38.97
C GLY A 426 4.46 8.25 39.15
N ALA A 427 3.69 7.72 38.19
CA ALA A 427 2.23 7.71 38.24
C ALA A 427 1.70 7.04 39.51
N THR A 428 2.31 5.91 39.91
CA THR A 428 2.00 5.15 41.14
C THR A 428 3.04 5.38 42.24
N GLU A 429 3.79 6.48 42.20
CA GLU A 429 4.75 6.85 43.24
C GLU A 429 4.14 7.91 44.17
N ARG A 430 4.34 7.77 45.49
CA ARG A 430 3.93 8.77 46.49
C ARG A 430 4.36 10.19 46.08
N ASP A 431 3.41 11.11 46.16
CA ASP A 431 3.58 12.51 45.79
C ASP A 431 3.01 13.39 46.90
N ASP A 432 3.87 14.05 47.67
CA ASP A 432 3.50 14.81 48.88
C ASP A 432 2.65 16.06 48.59
N LYS A 433 2.43 16.37 47.30
CA LYS A 433 1.54 17.42 46.82
C LYS A 433 0.07 16.97 46.72
N VAL A 434 -0.20 15.66 46.83
CA VAL A 434 -1.55 15.09 46.89
C VAL A 434 -2.11 15.29 48.31
N THR A 435 -3.14 16.11 48.44
CA THR A 435 -3.73 16.44 49.75
C THR A 435 -4.59 15.29 50.29
N GLN A 436 -4.74 15.20 51.61
CA GLN A 436 -5.45 14.08 52.22
C GLN A 436 -6.96 14.11 51.95
N GLU A 437 -7.55 15.29 51.76
CA GLU A 437 -8.95 15.48 51.37
C GLU A 437 -9.22 14.94 49.96
N LEU A 438 -8.22 15.00 49.07
CA LEU A 438 -8.29 14.39 47.74
C LEU A 438 -8.20 12.85 47.83
N VAL A 439 -7.39 12.32 48.74
CA VAL A 439 -7.34 10.88 49.06
C VAL A 439 -8.68 10.42 49.62
N ASP A 440 -9.27 11.15 50.56
CA ASP A 440 -10.57 10.82 51.17
C ASP A 440 -11.68 10.75 50.11
N ARG A 441 -11.77 11.76 49.23
CA ARG A 441 -12.73 11.81 48.12
C ARG A 441 -12.63 10.59 47.20
N GLU A 442 -11.40 10.22 46.80
CA GLU A 442 -11.17 9.15 45.84
C GLU A 442 -11.26 7.74 46.46
N VAL A 443 -10.91 7.59 47.75
CA VAL A 443 -11.20 6.37 48.51
C VAL A 443 -12.71 6.18 48.66
N GLN A 444 -13.46 7.22 49.07
CA GLN A 444 -14.91 7.14 49.21
C GLN A 444 -15.61 6.83 47.87
N TYR A 445 -15.15 7.42 46.76
CA TYR A 445 -15.64 7.09 45.41
C TYR A 445 -15.39 5.60 45.10
N ALA A 446 -14.16 5.10 45.32
CA ALA A 446 -13.81 3.71 45.07
C ALA A 446 -14.66 2.73 45.91
N GLN A 447 -14.78 2.97 47.23
CA GLN A 447 -15.61 2.19 48.15
C GLN A 447 -17.07 2.12 47.66
N THR A 448 -17.64 3.26 47.25
CA THR A 448 -19.00 3.35 46.70
C THR A 448 -19.19 2.45 45.49
N LYS A 449 -18.21 2.36 44.59
CA LYS A 449 -18.27 1.48 43.40
C LYS A 449 -17.92 0.01 43.70
N VAL A 450 -17.14 -0.30 44.74
CA VAL A 450 -16.92 -1.68 45.22
C VAL A 450 -18.24 -2.30 45.67
N TYR A 451 -19.09 -1.59 46.43
CA TYR A 451 -20.38 -2.13 46.87
C TYR A 451 -21.28 -2.59 45.70
N LEU A 452 -21.19 -1.95 44.53
CA LEU A 452 -21.95 -2.32 43.33
C LEU A 452 -21.45 -3.63 42.69
N ALA A 453 -20.17 -3.97 42.87
CA ALA A 453 -19.57 -5.19 42.34
C ALA A 453 -18.34 -5.63 43.17
N PRO A 454 -18.51 -6.28 44.33
CA PRO A 454 -17.39 -6.55 45.24
C PRO A 454 -16.23 -7.36 44.63
N GLN A 455 -16.52 -8.25 43.69
CA GLN A 455 -15.55 -9.09 42.97
C GLN A 455 -14.98 -8.41 41.69
N ASN A 456 -15.22 -7.12 41.47
CA ASN A 456 -14.65 -6.35 40.36
C ASN A 456 -13.27 -5.78 40.73
N GLN A 457 -12.21 -6.19 40.04
CA GLN A 457 -10.84 -5.78 40.39
C GLN A 457 -10.57 -4.27 40.23
N SER A 458 -11.19 -3.58 39.25
CA SER A 458 -10.82 -2.20 38.92
C SER A 458 -10.92 -1.19 40.08
N PRO A 459 -12.02 -1.08 40.84
CA PRO A 459 -12.09 -0.18 42.00
C PRO A 459 -11.12 -0.56 43.14
N TRP A 460 -10.80 -1.85 43.34
CA TRP A 460 -9.78 -2.26 44.32
C TRP A 460 -8.37 -1.82 43.89
N ASN A 461 -8.01 -2.03 42.62
CA ASN A 461 -6.76 -1.54 42.05
C ASN A 461 -6.69 0.01 42.12
N TYR A 462 -7.81 0.69 41.88
CA TYR A 462 -7.89 2.15 41.97
C TYR A 462 -7.68 2.64 43.41
N MET A 463 -8.42 2.10 44.39
CA MET A 463 -8.26 2.45 45.81
C MET A 463 -6.83 2.20 46.31
N ARG A 464 -6.22 1.07 45.90
CA ARG A 464 -4.80 0.75 46.16
C ARG A 464 -3.87 1.82 45.57
N GLY A 465 -4.10 2.25 44.33
CA GLY A 465 -3.34 3.33 43.67
C GLY A 465 -3.49 4.68 44.38
N VAL A 466 -4.71 5.05 44.77
CA VAL A 466 -5.04 6.29 45.50
C VAL A 466 -4.27 6.37 46.82
N LEU A 467 -4.29 5.30 47.62
CA LEU A 467 -3.61 5.24 48.91
C LEU A 467 -2.09 5.36 48.76
N VAL A 468 -1.48 4.61 47.84
CA VAL A 468 -0.05 4.69 47.55
C VAL A 468 0.35 6.08 47.04
N LYS A 469 -0.42 6.67 46.11
CA LYS A 469 -0.14 7.99 45.51
C LYS A 469 -0.22 9.12 46.55
N GLY A 470 -1.20 9.05 47.45
CA GLY A 470 -1.37 9.96 48.60
C GLY A 470 -0.54 9.60 49.84
N GLY A 471 0.35 8.59 49.78
CA GLY A 471 1.22 8.20 50.88
C GLY A 471 0.53 7.64 52.13
N ARG A 472 -0.71 7.14 52.01
CA ARG A 472 -1.53 6.64 53.11
C ARG A 472 -1.42 5.11 53.25
N GLN A 473 -1.31 4.63 54.49
CA GLN A 473 -1.24 3.20 54.83
C GLN A 473 -2.51 2.45 54.39
N LEU A 474 -2.36 1.19 53.97
CA LEU A 474 -3.49 0.36 53.55
C LEU A 474 -4.41 0.03 54.74
N ALA A 475 -3.84 -0.04 55.94
CA ALA A 475 -4.57 -0.19 57.20
C ALA A 475 -5.68 0.88 57.41
N SER A 476 -5.60 2.05 56.75
CA SER A 476 -6.62 3.11 56.89
C SER A 476 -7.98 2.77 56.27
N VAL A 477 -8.09 1.68 55.50
CA VAL A 477 -9.36 1.21 54.92
C VAL A 477 -9.80 -0.15 55.48
N GLN A 478 -9.10 -0.69 56.48
CA GLN A 478 -9.31 -2.06 56.97
C GLN A 478 -10.77 -2.38 57.29
N GLU A 479 -11.45 -1.53 58.06
CA GLU A 479 -12.83 -1.77 58.52
C GLU A 479 -13.78 -2.06 57.34
N PHE A 480 -13.65 -1.27 56.27
CA PHE A 480 -14.38 -1.46 55.00
C PHE A 480 -13.95 -2.74 54.25
N VAL A 481 -12.66 -3.09 54.26
CA VAL A 481 -12.18 -4.32 53.58
C VAL A 481 -12.72 -5.57 54.30
N GLU A 482 -12.74 -5.56 55.63
CA GLU A 482 -13.19 -6.70 56.46
C GLU A 482 -14.68 -7.02 56.26
N GLU A 483 -15.52 -6.07 55.84
CA GLU A 483 -16.92 -6.34 55.45
C GLU A 483 -17.07 -7.45 54.40
N PHE A 484 -16.07 -7.64 53.54
CA PHE A 484 -16.14 -8.59 52.42
C PHE A 484 -15.57 -9.98 52.75
N VAL A 485 -15.13 -10.22 53.99
CA VAL A 485 -14.52 -11.47 54.44
C VAL A 485 -15.07 -11.86 55.82
N VAL A 486 -15.91 -12.90 55.86
CA VAL A 486 -16.55 -13.39 57.08
C VAL A 486 -15.98 -14.75 57.47
N LYS A 487 -15.59 -14.91 58.75
CA LYS A 487 -15.17 -16.18 59.36
C LYS A 487 -14.03 -16.91 58.62
N LEU A 488 -13.03 -16.16 58.18
CA LEU A 488 -11.87 -16.70 57.46
C LEU A 488 -11.19 -17.83 58.24
N GLY A 489 -11.16 -19.04 57.66
CA GLY A 489 -10.55 -20.21 58.28
C GLY A 489 -11.37 -20.92 59.38
N GLU A 490 -12.58 -20.49 59.75
CA GLU A 490 -13.42 -21.16 60.79
C GLU A 490 -14.13 -22.44 60.30
N GLY A 491 -13.68 -23.01 59.18
CA GLY A 491 -14.27 -24.17 58.50
C GLY A 491 -14.83 -23.80 57.12
N ASP A 492 -14.74 -24.73 56.17
CA ASP A 492 -15.07 -24.48 54.76
C ASP A 492 -16.53 -24.02 54.54
N ASP A 493 -17.46 -24.50 55.38
CA ASP A 493 -18.90 -24.19 55.35
C ASP A 493 -19.30 -22.88 56.07
N GLN A 494 -18.41 -22.32 56.90
CA GLN A 494 -18.67 -21.09 57.66
C GLN A 494 -18.02 -19.84 57.04
N GLU A 495 -16.97 -20.05 56.25
CA GLU A 495 -16.18 -18.99 55.62
C GLU A 495 -16.85 -18.46 54.34
N GLU A 496 -17.24 -17.18 54.37
CA GLU A 496 -17.81 -16.45 53.23
C GLU A 496 -16.86 -15.33 52.79
N VAL A 497 -16.35 -15.40 51.55
CA VAL A 497 -15.53 -14.35 50.95
C VAL A 497 -16.30 -13.73 49.80
N ARG A 498 -16.85 -12.53 50.03
CA ARG A 498 -17.61 -11.74 49.05
C ARG A 498 -16.70 -11.06 48.03
N SER A 499 -15.40 -10.94 48.32
CA SER A 499 -14.38 -10.48 47.38
C SER A 499 -13.01 -11.12 47.62
N THR A 500 -12.45 -11.79 46.62
CA THR A 500 -11.06 -12.26 46.64
C THR A 500 -10.06 -11.10 46.63
N HIS A 501 -10.47 -9.94 46.11
CA HIS A 501 -9.65 -8.74 46.10
C HIS A 501 -9.58 -8.08 47.47
N ALA A 502 -10.67 -8.11 48.25
CA ALA A 502 -10.62 -7.75 49.66
C ALA A 502 -9.66 -8.67 50.43
N LEU A 503 -9.70 -9.98 50.19
CA LEU A 503 -8.82 -10.95 50.86
C LEU A 503 -7.32 -10.76 50.52
N ASP A 504 -7.00 -10.36 49.28
CA ASP A 504 -5.65 -9.92 48.87
C ASP A 504 -5.23 -8.61 49.57
N PHE A 505 -6.17 -7.69 49.76
CA PHE A 505 -5.96 -6.43 50.47
C PHE A 505 -5.72 -6.65 51.98
N LEU A 506 -6.50 -7.53 52.63
CA LEU A 506 -6.31 -7.92 54.04
C LEU A 506 -4.95 -8.58 54.28
N ALA A 507 -4.50 -9.43 53.35
CA ALA A 507 -3.16 -10.04 53.44
C ALA A 507 -2.05 -8.98 53.56
N GLU A 508 -2.21 -7.84 52.89
CA GLU A 508 -1.26 -6.74 52.95
C GLU A 508 -1.46 -5.83 54.17
N ILE A 509 -2.70 -5.56 54.58
CA ILE A 509 -2.98 -4.81 55.82
C ILE A 509 -2.41 -5.54 57.03
N TYR A 510 -2.64 -6.85 57.14
CA TYR A 510 -2.07 -7.64 58.23
C TYR A 510 -0.54 -7.73 58.14
N ALA A 511 0.06 -7.76 56.94
CA ALA A 511 1.51 -7.70 56.78
C ALA A 511 2.09 -6.32 57.17
N GLU A 512 1.42 -5.22 56.81
CA GLU A 512 1.77 -3.84 57.19
C GLU A 512 1.73 -3.66 58.72
N LYS A 513 0.76 -4.29 59.39
CA LYS A 513 0.64 -4.35 60.86
C LYS A 513 1.57 -5.36 61.55
N GLY A 514 2.28 -6.21 60.82
CA GLY A 514 3.10 -7.29 61.38
C GLY A 514 2.32 -8.53 61.85
N GLU A 515 1.01 -8.60 61.62
CA GLU A 515 0.10 -9.71 61.94
C GLU A 515 0.28 -10.90 60.98
N SER A 516 1.50 -11.41 60.90
CA SER A 516 1.99 -12.33 59.86
C SER A 516 1.20 -13.63 59.74
N GLU A 517 0.63 -14.15 60.83
CA GLU A 517 -0.22 -15.35 60.81
C GLU A 517 -1.56 -15.12 60.09
N LYS A 518 -2.18 -13.94 60.27
CA LYS A 518 -3.40 -13.57 59.53
C LYS A 518 -3.09 -13.29 58.07
N ALA A 519 -1.94 -12.68 57.77
CA ALA A 519 -1.46 -12.49 56.41
C ALA A 519 -1.23 -13.85 55.69
N ASP A 520 -0.59 -14.82 56.34
CA ASP A 520 -0.45 -16.20 55.81
C ASP A 520 -1.82 -16.84 55.58
N LEU A 521 -2.73 -16.75 56.56
CA LEU A 521 -4.10 -17.27 56.44
C LEU A 521 -4.79 -16.71 55.19
N CYS A 522 -4.79 -15.39 54.99
CA CYS A 522 -5.43 -14.77 53.81
C CYS A 522 -4.88 -15.31 52.49
N LEU A 523 -3.55 -15.31 52.33
CA LEU A 523 -2.87 -15.83 51.13
C LEU A 523 -3.08 -17.34 50.94
N ARG A 524 -3.14 -18.10 52.05
CA ARG A 524 -3.39 -19.54 52.04
C ARG A 524 -4.81 -19.86 51.59
N ARG A 525 -5.83 -19.14 52.07
CA ARG A 525 -7.23 -19.34 51.64
C ARG A 525 -7.47 -18.91 50.20
N LEU A 526 -6.75 -17.90 49.70
CA LEU A 526 -6.66 -17.60 48.26
C LEU A 526 -6.09 -18.79 47.48
N ALA A 527 -4.95 -19.34 47.90
CA ALA A 527 -4.30 -20.48 47.26
C ALA A 527 -5.14 -21.78 47.27
N GLU A 528 -5.82 -22.07 48.38
CA GLU A 528 -6.49 -23.34 48.66
C GLU A 528 -7.95 -23.41 48.18
N LYS A 529 -8.69 -22.31 48.22
CA LYS A 529 -10.15 -22.28 47.96
C LYS A 529 -10.53 -21.21 46.95
N TRP A 530 -10.22 -19.95 47.22
CA TRP A 530 -10.90 -18.82 46.59
C TRP A 530 -10.32 -18.37 45.24
N ASP A 531 -9.03 -18.58 44.99
CA ASP A 531 -8.35 -18.07 43.79
C ASP A 531 -7.24 -19.04 43.31
N ARG A 532 -7.59 -20.33 43.25
CA ARG A 532 -6.72 -21.47 42.92
C ARG A 532 -5.89 -21.28 41.63
N ILE A 533 -6.38 -20.50 40.66
CA ILE A 533 -5.69 -20.22 39.40
C ILE A 533 -4.35 -19.47 39.59
N ARG A 534 -4.23 -18.65 40.64
CA ARG A 534 -2.98 -17.96 41.03
C ARG A 534 -2.27 -18.64 42.21
N ARG A 535 -2.59 -19.91 42.53
CA ARG A 535 -2.00 -20.65 43.67
C ARG A 535 -0.47 -20.48 43.80
N GLY A 536 0.29 -20.62 42.71
CA GLY A 536 1.75 -20.47 42.75
C GLY A 536 2.23 -19.04 43.09
N TYR A 537 1.47 -18.01 42.71
CA TYR A 537 1.72 -16.62 43.11
C TYR A 537 1.41 -16.41 44.60
N TRP A 538 0.31 -16.98 45.11
CA TRP A 538 -0.02 -16.94 46.53
C TRP A 538 1.00 -17.68 47.40
N GLU A 539 1.44 -18.88 46.99
CA GLU A 539 2.52 -19.64 47.65
C GLU A 539 3.87 -18.93 47.58
N TRP A 540 4.12 -18.09 46.57
CA TRP A 540 5.28 -17.20 46.52
C TRP A 540 5.12 -16.04 47.52
N ARG A 541 3.99 -15.30 47.52
CA ARG A 541 3.72 -14.21 48.47
C ARG A 541 3.89 -14.66 49.93
N ARG A 542 3.42 -15.87 50.27
CA ARG A 542 3.56 -16.46 51.62
C ARG A 542 5.03 -16.63 52.04
N LYS A 543 5.92 -17.02 51.13
CA LYS A 543 7.37 -17.12 51.40
C LYS A 543 7.97 -15.75 51.65
N CYS A 544 7.57 -14.73 50.88
CA CYS A 544 8.04 -13.36 51.07
C CYS A 544 7.69 -12.79 52.45
N LEU A 545 6.54 -13.16 53.06
CA LEU A 545 6.25 -12.81 54.46
C LEU A 545 7.36 -13.32 55.40
N THR A 546 7.69 -14.61 55.31
CA THR A 546 8.72 -15.21 56.18
C THR A 546 10.12 -14.64 55.95
N GLN A 547 10.44 -14.27 54.70
CA GLN A 547 11.75 -13.69 54.35
C GLN A 547 11.89 -12.25 54.89
N GLY A 548 10.85 -11.41 54.73
CA GLY A 548 10.83 -10.07 55.31
C GLY A 548 10.86 -10.05 56.84
N SER A 549 10.30 -11.08 57.50
CA SER A 549 10.50 -11.28 58.94
C SER A 549 11.95 -11.61 59.29
N SER A 550 12.62 -12.51 58.55
CA SER A 550 14.03 -12.84 58.82
C SER A 550 14.99 -11.68 58.55
N GLU A 551 14.76 -10.89 57.50
CA GLU A 551 15.60 -9.73 57.17
C GLU A 551 15.46 -8.63 58.23
N LYS A 552 14.24 -8.33 58.70
CA LYS A 552 14.02 -7.40 59.82
C LYS A 552 14.65 -7.87 61.12
N VAL A 553 14.55 -9.16 61.46
CA VAL A 553 15.17 -9.71 62.68
C VAL A 553 16.69 -9.62 62.64
N VAL A 554 17.32 -9.80 61.46
CA VAL A 554 18.76 -9.54 61.28
C VAL A 554 19.05 -8.05 61.49
N GLU A 555 18.33 -7.16 60.81
CA GLU A 555 18.54 -5.70 60.89
C GLU A 555 18.32 -5.12 62.30
N GLU A 556 17.40 -5.69 63.08
CA GLU A 556 17.18 -5.36 64.49
C GLU A 556 18.24 -5.98 65.41
N SER A 557 18.75 -7.17 65.10
CA SER A 557 19.85 -7.78 65.86
C SER A 557 21.18 -7.05 65.69
N GLU A 558 21.52 -6.63 64.47
CA GLU A 558 22.74 -5.85 64.19
C GLU A 558 22.71 -4.49 64.92
N LYS A 559 21.55 -3.82 64.93
CA LYS A 559 21.34 -2.57 65.70
C LYS A 559 21.36 -2.79 67.21
N ALA A 560 20.90 -3.94 67.70
CA ALA A 560 21.01 -4.29 69.11
C ALA A 560 22.46 -4.58 69.53
N GLU A 561 23.26 -5.22 68.69
CA GLU A 561 24.68 -5.43 68.94
C GLU A 561 25.46 -4.11 68.91
N GLU A 562 25.22 -3.20 67.95
CA GLU A 562 25.83 -1.86 67.97
C GLU A 562 25.54 -1.08 69.26
N VAL A 563 24.30 -1.14 69.78
CA VAL A 563 23.90 -0.47 71.03
C VAL A 563 24.52 -1.13 72.28
N THR A 564 25.03 -2.36 72.18
CA THR A 564 25.63 -3.11 73.30
C THR A 564 27.17 -2.98 73.35
N VAL A 565 27.78 -2.25 72.41
CA VAL A 565 29.25 -2.13 72.23
C VAL A 565 29.78 -0.70 72.50
N VAL A 566 28.97 0.17 73.12
CA VAL A 566 29.29 1.59 73.46
C VAL A 566 29.36 1.82 74.97
#